data_AF-A0A538BXE1-F1
#
_entry.id   AF-A0A538BXE1-F1
#
_cell.length_a   1.000
_cell.length_b   1.000
_cell.length_c   1.000
_cell.angle_alpha   90.00
_cell.angle_beta   90.00
_cell.angle_gamma   90.00
#
_symmetry.space_group_name_H-M   'P 1'
#
loop_
_entity.id
_entity.type
_entity.pdbx_description
1 polymer ?
#
loop_
_entity_poly.entity_id
_entity_poly.type
_entity_poly.pdbx_seq_one_letter_code
_entity_poly.pdbx_strand_id
1 'polypeptide(L)' 'MGSKWYTVTVDSSDPATIAKFWAAVLDYQVIYSAPDEVVIARDE' A
#
# COMPACT_ATOMS: atom_id res chain seq x y z
N MET A 1 -11.23 9.77 23.75
CA MET A 1 -10.23 9.90 22.67
C MET A 1 -10.22 8.57 21.94
N GLY A 2 -10.53 8.54 20.65
CA GLY A 2 -10.64 7.31 19.86
C GLY A 2 -9.48 7.17 18.89
N SER A 3 -8.96 5.95 18.75
CA SER A 3 -7.94 5.66 17.73
C SER A 3 -8.61 5.44 16.38
N LYS A 4 -7.98 5.96 15.31
CA LYS A 4 -8.34 5.63 13.93
C LYS A 4 -7.25 4.74 13.34
N TRP A 5 -7.66 3.73 12.58
CA TRP A 5 -6.71 2.94 11.80
C TRP A 5 -6.09 3.81 10.70
N TYR A 6 -4.75 3.79 10.62
CA TYR A 6 -3.98 4.61 9.69
C TYR A 6 -3.35 3.79 8.55
N THR A 7 -2.64 2.69 8.87
CA THR A 7 -1.90 1.90 7.86
C THR A 7 -1.88 0.41 8.23
N VAL A 8 -1.71 -0.46 7.23
CA VAL A 8 -1.41 -1.88 7.39
C VAL A 8 -0.24 -2.26 6.49
N THR A 9 0.67 -3.08 7.01
CA THR A 9 1.80 -3.64 6.24
C THR A 9 1.51 -5.12 6.00
N VAL A 10 1.77 -5.57 4.77
CA VAL A 10 1.58 -6.97 4.35
C VAL A 10 2.91 -7.48 3.83
N ASP A 11 3.40 -8.59 4.38
CA ASP A 11 4.60 -9.26 3.90
C ASP A 11 4.31 -10.03 2.60
N SER A 12 5.23 -9.98 1.64
CA SER A 12 5.06 -10.57 0.31
C SER A 12 6.40 -10.93 -0.30
N SER A 13 6.45 -12.04 -1.03
CA SER A 13 7.63 -12.40 -1.84
C SER A 13 7.83 -11.50 -3.06
N ASP A 14 6.77 -10.79 -3.49
CA ASP A 14 6.81 -9.81 -4.57
C ASP A 14 5.96 -8.57 -4.18
N PRO A 15 6.59 -7.55 -3.56
CA PRO A 15 5.92 -6.32 -3.13
C PRO A 15 5.30 -5.53 -4.29
N ALA A 16 5.92 -5.56 -5.48
CA ALA A 16 5.45 -4.79 -6.62
C ALA A 16 4.12 -5.34 -7.17
N THR A 17 4.02 -6.66 -7.29
CA THR A 17 2.80 -7.31 -7.80
C THR A 17 1.62 -7.12 -6.84
N ILE A 18 1.83 -7.31 -5.53
CA ILE A 18 0.75 -7.17 -4.54
C ILE A 18 0.30 -5.71 -4.41
N ALA A 19 1.23 -4.75 -4.48
CA ALA A 19 0.90 -3.33 -4.43
C ALA A 19 0.08 -2.89 -5.64
N LYS A 20 0.41 -3.35 -6.85
CA LYS A 20 -0.38 -3.07 -8.07
C LYS A 20 -1.81 -3.60 -7.95
N PHE A 21 -1.98 -4.80 -7.39
CA PHE A 21 -3.31 -5.38 -7.15
C PHE A 21 -4.12 -4.50 -6.19
N TRP A 22 -3.58 -4.17 -5.02
CA TRP A 22 -4.32 -3.40 -4.02
C TRP A 22 -4.55 -1.94 -4.42
N ALA A 23 -3.60 -1.32 -5.12
CA ALA A 23 -3.77 0.01 -5.71
C ALA A 23 -5.01 0.05 -6.61
N ALA A 24 -5.19 -0.95 -7.47
CA ALA A 24 -6.35 -1.04 -8.35
C ALA A 24 -7.66 -1.32 -7.58
N VAL A 25 -7.63 -2.20 -6.57
CA VAL A 25 -8.83 -2.56 -5.79
C VAL A 25 -9.32 -1.39 -4.93
N LEU A 26 -8.40 -0.63 -4.35
CA LEU A 26 -8.70 0.46 -3.40
C LEU A 26 -8.81 1.84 -4.07
N ASP A 27 -8.52 1.94 -5.37
CA ASP A 27 -8.36 3.20 -6.09
C ASP A 27 -7.28 4.10 -5.46
N TYR A 28 -6.15 3.49 -5.12
CA TYR A 28 -4.99 4.13 -4.49
C TYR A 28 -3.84 4.27 -5.50
N GLN A 29 -2.86 5.12 -5.17
CA GLN A 29 -1.66 5.36 -5.97
C GLN A 29 -0.41 4.85 -5.27
N VAL A 30 0.58 4.40 -6.04
CA VAL A 30 1.92 4.07 -5.51
C VAL A 30 2.64 5.37 -5.20
N ILE A 31 2.97 5.58 -3.93
CA ILE A 31 3.67 6.79 -3.45
C ILE A 31 5.15 6.53 -3.13
N TYR A 32 5.53 5.26 -2.95
CA TYR A 32 6.91 4.85 -2.75
C TYR A 32 7.13 3.44 -3.29
N SER A 33 8.30 3.19 -3.88
CA SER A 33 8.69 1.88 -4.40
C SER A 33 10.18 1.64 -4.21
N ALA A 34 10.51 0.50 -3.62
CA ALA A 34 11.84 -0.07 -3.44
C ALA A 34 11.79 -1.59 -3.72
N PRO A 35 12.94 -2.28 -3.82
CA PRO A 35 12.96 -3.73 -4.08
C PRO A 35 12.26 -4.57 -3.02
N ASP A 36 12.23 -4.11 -1.77
CA ASP A 36 11.73 -4.80 -0.59
C ASP A 36 10.42 -4.22 -0.04
N GLU A 37 10.01 -3.04 -0.49
CA GLU A 37 8.80 -2.36 -0.01
C GLU A 37 8.13 -1.53 -1.12
N VAL A 38 6.80 -1.55 -1.15
CA VAL A 38 5.99 -0.63 -1.96
C VAL A 38 4.86 -0.09 -1.11
N VAL A 39 4.70 1.23 -1.11
CA VAL A 39 3.64 1.92 -0.35
C VAL A 39 2.61 2.48 -1.31
N ILE A 40 1.34 2.17 -1.02
CA ILE A 40 0.19 2.75 -1.72
C ILE A 40 -0.64 3.59 -0.74
N ALA A 41 -1.20 4.69 -1.24
CA ALA A 41 -2.06 5.57 -0.46
C ALA A 41 -3.14 6.17 -1.35
N ARG A 42 -4.24 6.62 -0.71
CA ARG A 42 -5.25 7.42 -1.40
C ARG A 42 -4.66 8.79 -1.74
N ASP A 43 -5.01 9.34 -2.89
CA ASP A 43 -4.78 10.77 -3.18
C ASP A 43 -5.65 11.58 -2.17
N GLU A 44 -5.02 12.47 -1.40
CA GLU A 44 -5.72 13.38 -0.47
C GLU A 44 -6.13 14.68 -1.16
#